data_AF-A0A2S7PEJ9-F1
#
_entry.id   AF-A0A2S7PEJ9-F1
#
_cell.length_a   1.000
_cell.length_b   1.000
_cell.length_c   1.000
_cell.angle_alpha   90.00
_cell.angle_beta   90.00
_cell.angle_gamma   90.00
#
_symmetry.space_group_name_H-M   'P 1'
#
loop_
_entity.id
_entity.type
_entity.pdbx_description
1 polymer ?
#
loop_
_entity_poly.entity_id
_entity_poly.type
_entity_poly.pdbx_seq_one_letter_code
_entity_poly.pdbx_strand_id
1 'polypeptide(L)'
;MSLIWNGEAEIIAAGYDCEAFRFGGSESGWQLTGSMESKGGPVKDAGEESAFNMFKQMDLKGKVKDDTQLKTVHQNTISTIRVYEGSSSGVSKFSTSGVDGRIVIWNA
;
A
#
# COMPACT_ATOMS: atom_id res chain seq x y z
N MET A 1 10.73 -0.92 -7.84
CA MET A 1 10.54 0.53 -7.72
C MET A 1 10.12 1.06 -9.08
N SER A 2 8.99 1.76 -9.14
CA SER A 2 8.34 2.16 -10.40
C SER A 2 7.44 3.37 -10.16
N LEU A 3 7.17 4.14 -11.22
CA LEU A 3 6.26 5.28 -11.17
C LEU A 3 5.39 5.38 -12.43
N ILE A 4 4.29 6.13 -12.33
CA ILE A 4 3.46 6.57 -13.44
C ILE A 4 3.10 8.05 -13.26
N TRP A 5 2.83 8.73 -14.37
CA TRP A 5 2.27 10.09 -14.36
C TRP A 5 0.75 10.04 -14.18
N ASN A 6 0.21 10.96 -13.39
CA ASN A 6 -1.22 11.21 -13.27
C ASN A 6 -1.53 12.67 -13.67
N GLY A 7 -1.46 12.94 -14.97
CA GLY A 7 -1.47 14.31 -15.49
C GLY A 7 -0.09 14.97 -15.38
N GLU A 8 -0.03 16.29 -15.62
CA GLU A 8 1.23 17.03 -15.77
C GLU A 8 1.89 17.40 -14.43
N ALA A 9 1.11 17.43 -13.34
CA ALA A 9 1.54 17.92 -12.03
C ALA A 9 1.48 16.87 -10.92
N GLU A 10 1.23 15.59 -11.26
CA GLU A 10 1.18 14.51 -10.28
C GLU A 10 1.91 13.24 -10.78
N ILE A 11 2.65 12.62 -9.87
CA ILE A 11 3.34 11.34 -10.07
C ILE A 11 2.88 10.38 -8.97
N ILE A 12 2.60 9.13 -9.35
CA ILE A 12 2.34 8.03 -8.42
C ILE A 12 3.55 7.10 -8.45
N ALA A 13 4.18 6.86 -7.31
CA ALA A 13 5.38 6.04 -7.19
C ALA A 13 5.31 5.04 -6.03
N ALA A 14 6.00 3.91 -6.18
CA ALA A 14 6.01 2.84 -5.19
C ALA A 14 7.33 2.05 -5.25
N GLY A 15 7.70 1.45 -4.12
CA GLY A 15 8.96 0.72 -3.99
C GLY A 15 9.09 -0.03 -2.69
N TYR A 16 10.19 0.21 -1.98
CA TYR A 16 10.61 -0.56 -0.80
C TYR A 16 9.74 -0.35 0.44
N ASP A 17 9.01 0.76 0.51
CA ASP A 17 8.05 1.02 1.58
C ASP A 17 6.79 0.15 1.48
N CYS A 18 6.65 -0.66 0.42
CA CYS A 18 5.52 -1.56 0.20
C CYS A 18 4.16 -0.84 0.03
N GLU A 19 4.21 0.46 -0.26
CA GLU A 19 3.05 1.34 -0.44
C GLU A 19 3.26 2.24 -1.67
N ALA A 20 2.15 2.70 -2.26
CA ALA A 20 2.15 3.71 -3.32
C ALA A 20 1.88 5.10 -2.75
N PHE A 21 2.62 6.08 -3.25
CA PHE A 21 2.59 7.48 -2.82
C PHE A 21 2.29 8.42 -3.99
N ARG A 22 1.61 9.53 -3.69
CA ARG A 22 1.40 10.64 -4.60
C ARG A 22 2.41 11.73 -4.35
N PHE A 23 3.00 12.23 -5.43
CA PHE A 23 3.81 13.43 -5.44
C PHE A 23 3.13 14.45 -6.32
N GLY A 24 2.95 15.66 -5.82
CA GLY A 24 2.43 16.80 -6.57
C GLY A 24 3.52 17.84 -6.74
N GLY A 25 3.58 18.47 -7.91
CA GLY A 25 4.63 19.45 -8.16
C GLY A 25 4.67 19.99 -9.57
N SER A 26 5.71 20.78 -9.82
CA SER A 26 6.04 21.37 -11.11
C SER A 26 7.55 21.61 -11.19
N GLU A 27 8.00 22.37 -12.19
CA GLU A 27 9.40 22.81 -12.32
C GLU A 27 9.91 23.57 -11.09
N SER A 28 9.01 24.19 -10.30
CA SER A 28 9.40 24.87 -9.06
C SER A 28 9.66 23.92 -7.89
N GLY A 29 9.37 22.63 -8.03
CA GLY A 29 9.62 21.60 -7.02
C GLY A 29 8.50 20.58 -6.89
N TRP A 30 8.83 19.46 -6.26
CA TRP A 30 7.94 18.32 -6.01
C TRP A 30 7.84 18.03 -4.51
N GLN A 31 6.65 17.65 -4.06
CA GLN A 31 6.36 17.30 -2.67
C GLN A 31 5.48 16.07 -2.57
N LEU A 32 5.64 15.31 -1.49
CA LEU A 32 4.76 14.20 -1.15
C LEU A 32 3.39 14.75 -0.75
N THR A 33 2.34 14.42 -1.50
CA THR A 33 0.97 14.92 -1.27
C THR A 33 0.10 13.92 -0.52
N GLY A 34 0.46 12.64 -0.52
CA GLY A 34 -0.26 11.64 0.26
C GLY A 34 0.13 10.20 -0.09
N SER A 35 -0.50 9.27 0.61
CA SER A 35 -0.35 7.84 0.39
C SER A 35 -1.64 7.25 -0.18
N MET A 36 -1.53 6.16 -0.94
CA MET A 36 -2.64 5.49 -1.63
C MET A 36 -3.31 4.39 -0.80
N GLU A 37 -2.73 4.04 0.36
CA GLU A 37 -3.34 3.06 1.24
C GLU A 37 -4.66 3.59 1.79
N SER A 38 -5.71 2.79 1.63
CA SER A 38 -6.94 3.02 2.36
C SER A 38 -6.62 2.88 3.85
N LYS A 39 -7.10 3.81 4.70
CA LYS A 39 -6.99 3.72 6.17
C LYS A 39 -7.78 2.53 6.78
N GLY A 40 -8.06 1.47 6.02
CA GLY A 40 -9.03 0.42 6.34
C GLY A 40 -8.67 -1.01 5.93
N GLY A 41 -7.39 -1.35 5.73
CA GLY A 41 -6.91 -2.75 5.59
C GLY A 41 -6.29 -3.27 6.90
N PRO A 42 -6.51 -4.54 7.27
CA PRO A 42 -7.05 -4.93 8.57
C PRO A 42 -6.16 -4.46 9.73
N VAL A 43 -6.45 -3.28 10.24
CA VAL A 43 -6.37 -3.08 11.68
C VAL A 43 -7.50 -3.95 12.23
N LYS A 44 -7.19 -5.21 12.52
CA LYS A 44 -7.85 -5.85 13.64
C LYS A 44 -7.50 -4.95 14.79
N ASP A 45 -8.43 -4.05 15.12
CA ASP A 45 -8.41 -3.36 16.39
C ASP A 45 -8.05 -4.42 17.40
N ALA A 46 -6.97 -4.18 18.13
CA ALA A 46 -6.61 -4.97 19.29
C ALA A 46 -7.66 -4.66 20.37
N GLY A 47 -8.93 -4.94 20.07
CA GLY A 47 -9.98 -5.04 21.05
C GLY A 47 -9.55 -6.12 22.01
N GLU A 48 -9.37 -5.73 23.27
CA GLU A 48 -8.89 -6.51 24.40
C GLU A 48 -9.00 -8.03 24.14
N GLU A 49 -7.95 -8.64 23.59
CA GLU A 49 -7.91 -10.08 23.46
C GLU A 49 -7.82 -10.62 24.89
N SER A 50 -8.92 -11.19 25.39
CA SER A 50 -8.94 -11.78 26.73
C SER A 50 -7.78 -12.75 26.92
N ALA A 51 -7.30 -12.90 28.15
CA ALA A 51 -6.17 -13.79 28.46
C ALA A 51 -6.39 -15.23 27.93
N PHE A 52 -7.65 -15.68 27.83
CA PHE A 52 -8.02 -16.96 27.21
C PHE A 52 -7.73 -17.00 25.71
N ASN A 53 -8.09 -15.95 24.97
CA ASN A 53 -7.81 -15.85 23.53
C ASN A 53 -6.32 -15.76 23.26
N MET A 54 -5.58 -15.00 24.06
CA MET A 54 -4.11 -14.95 23.96
C MET A 54 -3.47 -16.32 24.22
N PHE A 55 -3.91 -17.03 25.26
CA PHE A 55 -3.37 -18.35 25.58
C PHE A 55 -3.67 -19.38 24.48
N LYS A 56 -4.89 -19.36 23.94
CA LYS A 56 -5.27 -20.20 22.79
C LYS A 56 -4.45 -19.89 21.54
N GLN A 57 -4.17 -18.61 21.25
CA GLN A 57 -3.32 -18.23 20.13
C GLN A 57 -1.85 -18.65 20.36
N MET A 58 -1.35 -18.53 21.59
CA MET A 58 0.00 -18.96 21.94
C MET A 58 0.17 -20.47 21.81
N ASP A 59 -0.80 -21.26 22.26
CA ASP A 59 -0.76 -22.73 22.13
C ASP A 59 -0.83 -23.18 20.66
N LEU A 60 -1.74 -22.59 19.87
CA LEU A 60 -1.93 -22.99 18.47
C LEU A 60 -0.85 -22.46 17.51
N LYS A 61 -0.38 -21.22 17.71
CA LYS A 61 0.50 -20.52 16.76
C LYS A 61 1.88 -20.19 17.32
N GLY A 62 2.13 -20.41 18.61
CA GLY A 62 3.39 -20.08 19.27
C GLY A 62 3.67 -18.59 19.44
N LYS A 63 2.74 -17.70 19.06
CA LYS A 63 2.91 -16.24 19.10
C LYS A 63 1.59 -15.53 19.42
N VAL A 64 1.67 -14.46 20.20
CA VAL A 64 0.52 -13.61 20.58
C VAL A 64 0.22 -12.56 19.52
N LYS A 65 1.26 -12.08 18.81
CA LYS A 65 1.14 -11.09 17.74
C LYS A 65 2.02 -11.48 16.57
N ASP A 66 1.51 -11.24 15.37
CA ASP A 66 2.28 -11.42 14.14
C ASP A 66 3.01 -10.11 13.78
N ASP A 67 4.18 -9.91 14.39
CA ASP A 67 5.01 -8.72 14.14
C ASP A 67 5.70 -8.74 12.77
N THR A 68 5.45 -9.77 11.96
CA THR A 68 6.02 -9.89 10.60
C THR A 68 5.11 -9.31 9.51
N GLN A 69 3.87 -8.94 9.84
CA GLN A 69 2.93 -8.34 8.87
C GLN A 69 3.03 -6.82 8.84
N LEU A 70 3.20 -6.29 7.64
CA LEU A 70 3.15 -4.86 7.37
C LEU A 70 1.70 -4.37 7.35
N LYS A 71 1.50 -3.08 7.62
CA LYS A 71 0.17 -2.44 7.56
C LYS A 71 -0.31 -2.14 6.14
N THR A 72 0.60 -2.23 5.17
CA THR A 72 0.38 -1.95 3.75
C THR A 72 -0.29 -3.13 3.05
N VAL A 73 -0.98 -2.88 1.94
CA VAL A 73 -1.58 -3.95 1.15
C VAL A 73 -0.50 -4.86 0.55
N HIS A 74 0.65 -4.33 0.15
CA HIS A 74 1.79 -5.20 -0.17
C HIS A 74 2.57 -5.58 1.09
N GLN A 75 3.07 -6.80 1.14
CA GLN A 75 3.88 -7.34 2.25
C GLN A 75 5.35 -7.49 1.86
N ASN A 76 5.73 -6.93 0.70
CA ASN A 76 7.10 -6.82 0.24
C ASN A 76 7.17 -5.72 -0.85
N THR A 77 8.38 -5.43 -1.29
CA THR A 77 8.72 -4.38 -2.25
C THR A 77 7.82 -4.43 -3.49
N ILE A 78 7.25 -3.27 -3.84
CA ILE A 78 6.53 -3.08 -5.10
C ILE A 78 7.56 -2.92 -6.23
N SER A 79 7.52 -3.84 -7.20
CA SER A 79 8.45 -3.86 -8.33
C SER A 79 7.94 -3.04 -9.50
N THR A 80 6.64 -3.01 -9.76
CA THR A 80 6.07 -2.40 -10.97
C THR A 80 4.74 -1.71 -10.70
N ILE A 81 4.56 -0.54 -11.32
CA ILE A 81 3.27 0.17 -11.45
C ILE A 81 2.90 0.27 -12.93
N ARG A 82 1.63 0.05 -13.26
CA ARG A 82 1.10 0.27 -14.61
C ARG A 82 -0.26 0.98 -14.54
N VAL A 83 -0.49 1.90 -15.47
CA VAL A 83 -1.83 2.45 -15.71
C VAL A 83 -2.75 1.28 -16.09
N TYR A 84 -3.87 1.16 -15.39
CA TYR A 84 -4.89 0.14 -15.65
C TYR A 84 -6.07 0.76 -16.40
N GLU A 85 -6.48 1.96 -16.00
CA GLU A 85 -7.59 2.70 -16.59
C GLU A 85 -7.29 4.21 -16.51
N GLY A 86 -7.63 4.95 -17.56
CA GLY A 86 -7.40 6.39 -17.62
C GLY A 86 -7.92 6.99 -18.93
N SER A 87 -7.86 8.31 -19.02
CA SER A 87 -8.19 9.07 -20.23
C SER A 87 -7.15 10.18 -20.47
N SER A 88 -7.38 11.03 -21.46
CA SER A 88 -6.55 12.23 -21.68
C SER A 88 -6.52 13.18 -20.47
N SER A 89 -7.49 13.08 -19.55
CA SER A 89 -7.53 13.90 -18.33
C SER A 89 -6.70 13.35 -17.18
N GLY A 90 -6.17 12.13 -17.28
CA GLY A 90 -5.41 11.49 -16.20
C GLY A 90 -5.75 10.01 -15.99
N VAL A 91 -5.13 9.43 -14.98
CA VAL A 91 -5.29 8.03 -14.58
C VAL A 91 -6.51 7.93 -13.65
N SER A 92 -7.42 6.99 -13.90
CA SER A 92 -8.53 6.68 -12.98
C SER A 92 -8.20 5.48 -12.09
N LYS A 93 -7.47 4.50 -12.63
CA LYS A 93 -6.98 3.33 -11.89
C LYS A 93 -5.59 2.92 -12.33
N PHE A 94 -4.83 2.39 -11.39
CA PHE A 94 -3.54 1.79 -11.67
C PHE A 94 -3.39 0.45 -10.98
N SER A 95 -2.45 -0.35 -11.48
CA SER A 95 -2.10 -1.64 -10.91
C SER A 95 -0.68 -1.62 -10.37
N THR A 96 -0.45 -2.35 -9.28
CA THR A 96 0.87 -2.64 -8.74
C THR A 96 1.13 -4.13 -8.70
N SER A 97 2.39 -4.52 -8.87
CA SER A 97 2.86 -5.89 -8.56
C SER A 97 4.05 -5.83 -7.63
N GLY A 98 4.11 -6.77 -6.69
CA GLY A 98 5.16 -6.85 -5.68
C GLY A 98 5.84 -8.21 -5.64
N VAL A 99 7.00 -8.26 -4.96
CA VAL A 99 7.76 -9.50 -4.71
C VAL A 99 6.95 -10.48 -3.84
N ASP A 100 5.95 -9.97 -3.11
CA ASP A 100 4.97 -10.74 -2.36
C ASP A 100 3.97 -11.53 -3.25
N GLY A 101 4.09 -11.44 -4.58
CA GLY A 101 3.24 -12.14 -5.53
C GLY A 101 1.85 -11.53 -5.68
N ARG A 102 1.58 -10.37 -5.07
CA ARG A 102 0.29 -9.69 -5.17
C ARG A 102 0.22 -8.83 -6.43
N ILE A 103 -0.97 -8.78 -7.04
CA ILE A 103 -1.34 -7.76 -8.02
C ILE A 103 -2.55 -7.02 -7.45
N VAL A 104 -2.44 -5.70 -7.31
CA VAL A 104 -3.45 -4.87 -6.65
C VAL A 104 -3.89 -3.78 -7.61
N ILE A 105 -5.20 -3.54 -7.70
CA ILE A 105 -5.79 -2.43 -8.46
C ILE A 105 -6.19 -1.35 -7.47
N TRP A 106 -5.77 -0.13 -7.76
CA TRP A 106 -5.98 1.07 -6.96
C TRP A 106 -6.83 2.07 -7.72
N ASN A 107 -7.61 2.86 -7.00
CA ASN A 107 -8.19 4.09 -7.55
C ASN A 107 -7.17 5.21 -7.40
N ALA A 108 -6.93 5.94 -8.50
CA ALA A 108 -5.92 6.98 -8.60
C ALA A 108 -6.37 8.32 -8.00
#